data_AF-A0A932Z2E6-F1
#
_entry.id   AF-A0A932Z2E6-F1
#
_cell.length_a   1.000
_cell.length_b   1.000
_cell.length_c   1.000
_cell.angle_alpha   90.00
_cell.angle_beta   90.00
_cell.angle_gamma   90.00
#
_symmetry.space_group_name_H-M   'P 1'
#
loop_
_entity.id
_entity.type
_entity.pdbx_description
1 polymer ?
#
loop_
_entity_poly.entity_id
_entity_poly.type
_entity_poly.pdbx_seq_one_letter_code
_entity_poly.pdbx_strand_id
1 'polypeptide(L)' 'MNKSQTGTLLLAIGVAAWLVYMPLKYAFHVEVPVAPFLAWHLLGVIPGSLLRGSRLLRLIRRGWQI' A
#
# COMPACT_ATOMS: atom_id res chain seq x y z
N MET A 1 -18.43 -9.86 4.87
CA MET A 1 -16.97 -9.73 4.64
C MET A 1 -16.34 -9.22 5.93
N ASN A 2 -15.45 -9.98 6.57
CA ASN A 2 -14.91 -9.63 7.88
C ASN A 2 -13.90 -8.47 7.74
N LYS A 3 -13.84 -7.53 8.70
CA LYS A 3 -12.94 -6.35 8.65
C LYS A 3 -11.48 -6.70 8.33
N SER A 4 -11.02 -7.85 8.82
CA SER A 4 -9.71 -8.44 8.53
C SER A 4 -9.49 -8.78 7.04
N GLN A 5 -10.51 -9.31 6.37
CA GLN A 5 -10.45 -9.66 4.95
C GLN A 5 -10.40 -8.41 4.07
N THR A 6 -11.19 -7.38 4.41
CA THR A 6 -11.17 -6.09 3.71
C THR A 6 -9.81 -5.41 3.81
N GLY A 7 -9.19 -5.37 5.00
CA GLY A 7 -7.84 -4.82 5.16
C GLY A 7 -6.78 -5.59 4.36
N THR A 8 -6.90 -6.92 4.31
CA THR A 8 -6.01 -7.77 3.51
C THR A 8 -6.17 -7.52 2.01
N LEU A 9 -7.40 -7.32 1.54
CA LEU A 9 -7.69 -7.01 0.14
C LEU A 9 -7.12 -5.64 -0.27
N LEU A 10 -7.26 -4.61 0.56
CA LEU A 10 -6.69 -3.28 0.27
C LEU A 10 -5.16 -3.31 0.25
N LEU A 11 -4.52 -4.06 1.16
CA LEU A 11 -3.08 -4.29 1.11
C LEU A 11 -2.67 -5.02 -0.17
N ALA A 12 -3.41 -6.06 -0.58
CA ALA A 12 -3.15 -6.80 -1.81
C ALA A 12 -3.25 -5.90 -3.05
N ILE A 13 -4.25 -5.01 -3.11
CA ILE A 13 -4.42 -4.02 -4.19
C ILE A 13 -3.23 -3.05 -4.21
N GLY A 14 -2.82 -2.54 -3.05
CA GLY A 14 -1.67 -1.65 -2.96
C GLY A 14 -0.36 -2.33 -3.43
N VAL A 15 -0.12 -3.58 -3.01
CA VAL A 15 1.06 -4.36 -3.46
C VAL A 15 0.97 -4.69 -4.95
N ALA A 16 -0.22 -4.96 -5.49
CA ALA A 16 -0.42 -5.24 -6.91
C ALA A 16 -0.01 -4.07 -7.82
N ALA A 17 -0.02 -2.82 -7.33
CA ALA A 17 0.53 -1.68 -8.08
C ALA A 17 2.00 -1.88 -8.49
N TRP A 18 2.80 -2.57 -7.67
CA TRP A 18 4.18 -2.90 -8.01
C TRP A 18 4.29 -4.02 -9.04
N LEU A 19 3.34 -4.95 -9.07
CA LEU A 19 3.29 -6.01 -10.08
C LEU A 19 3.05 -5.44 -11.48
N VAL A 20 2.45 -4.25 -11.60
CA VAL A 20 2.31 -3.55 -12.89
C VAL A 20 3.56 -2.72 -13.20
N TYR A 21 4.10 -1.99 -12.21
CA TYR A 21 5.29 -1.15 -12.42
C TYR A 21 6.55 -1.94 -12.79
N MET A 22 6.79 -3.06 -12.10
CA MET A 22 8.01 -3.87 -12.26
C MET A 22 8.19 -4.38 -13.70
N PRO A 23 7.21 -5.02 -14.35
CA PRO A 23 7.32 -5.39 -15.76
C PRO A 23 7.54 -4.19 -16.68
N LEU A 24 6.78 -3.10 -16.50
CA LEU A 24 6.94 -1.91 -17.35
C LEU A 24 8.38 -1.35 -17.29
N LYS A 25 8.96 -1.29 -16.09
CA LYS A 25 10.31 -0.77 -15.91
C LYS A 25 11.43 -1.75 -16.27
N TYR A 26 11.32 -3.01 -15.85
CA TYR A 26 12.42 -3.97 -15.95
C TYR A 26 12.33 -4.91 -17.16
N ALA A 27 11.11 -5.24 -17.62
CA ALA A 27 10.94 -6.12 -18.77
C ALA A 27 10.78 -5.33 -20.08
N PHE A 28 10.04 -4.23 -20.04
CA PHE A 28 9.76 -3.40 -21.22
C PHE A 28 10.64 -2.15 -21.32
N HIS A 29 11.48 -1.88 -20.30
CA HIS A 29 12.36 -0.71 -20.24
C HIS A 29 11.65 0.63 -20.50
N VAL A 30 10.37 0.73 -20.17
CA VAL A 30 9.59 1.95 -20.35
C VAL A 30 9.97 2.92 -19.23
N GLU A 31 10.33 4.14 -19.60
CA GLU A 31 10.55 5.23 -18.66
C GLU A 31 9.21 5.73 -18.10
N VAL A 32 8.66 4.95 -17.15
CA VAL A 32 7.48 5.35 -16.40
C VAL A 32 7.88 6.06 -15.11
N PRO A 33 7.31 7.25 -14.82
CA PRO A 33 7.53 7.92 -13.55
C PRO A 33 7.03 7.04 -12.40
N VAL A 34 7.83 6.91 -11.34
CA VAL A 34 7.50 6.07 -10.18
C VAL A 34 6.38 6.67 -9.32
N ALA A 35 6.27 8.00 -9.32
CA ALA A 35 5.34 8.75 -8.47
C ALA A 35 3.86 8.31 -8.56
N PRO A 36 3.25 8.13 -9.75
CA PRO A 36 1.86 7.65 -9.85
C PRO A 36 1.66 6.25 -9.25
N PHE A 37 2.60 5.33 -9.44
CA PHE A 37 2.51 3.96 -8.89
C PHE A 37 2.68 3.98 -7.37
N LEU A 38 3.56 4.84 -6.85
CA LEU A 38 3.71 5.04 -5.42
C LEU A 38 2.43 5.62 -4.80
N ALA A 39 1.79 6.57 -5.46
CA ALA A 39 0.52 7.14 -4.99
C ALA A 39 -0.58 6.07 -4.92
N TRP A 40 -0.75 5.25 -5.98
CA TRP A 40 -1.69 4.14 -5.97
C TRP A 40 -1.37 3.08 -4.91
N HIS A 41 -0.08 2.76 -4.73
CA HIS A 41 0.37 1.86 -3.68
C HIS A 41 -0.03 2.37 -2.29
N LEU A 42 0.24 3.64 -2.00
CA LEU A 42 -0.09 4.25 -0.72
C LEU A 42 -1.61 4.34 -0.49
N LEU A 43 -2.39 4.64 -1.53
CA LEU A 43 -3.85 4.64 -1.47
C LEU A 43 -4.45 3.25 -1.19
N GLY A 44 -3.77 2.17 -1.57
CA GLY A 44 -4.19 0.82 -1.18
C GLY A 44 -3.69 0.42 0.22
N VAL A 45 -2.40 0.65 0.48
CA VAL A 45 -1.73 0.16 1.70
C VAL A 45 -2.15 0.92 2.95
N ILE A 46 -2.28 2.25 2.89
CA ILE A 46 -2.64 3.09 4.05
C ILE A 46 -4.02 2.70 4.60
N PRO A 47 -5.12 2.76 3.83
CA PRO A 47 -6.43 2.34 4.32
C PRO A 47 -6.50 0.83 4.63
N GLY A 48 -5.77 -0.02 3.91
CA GLY A 48 -5.66 -1.45 4.23
C GLY A 48 -5.02 -1.70 5.61
N SER A 49 -3.95 -0.97 5.93
CA SER A 49 -3.27 -1.04 7.23
C SER A 49 -4.12 -0.44 8.37
N LEU A 50 -4.86 0.65 8.10
CA LEU A 50 -5.83 1.26 9.00
C LEU A 50 -6.96 0.29 9.35
N LEU A 51 -7.59 -0.31 8.35
CA LEU A 51 -8.70 -1.25 8.52
C LEU A 51 -8.26 -2.56 9.19
N ARG A 52 -7.00 -2.99 8.96
CA ARG A 52 -6.42 -4.17 9.61
C ARG A 52 -6.05 -3.92 11.07
N GLY A 53 -6.08 -2.67 11.55
CA GLY A 53 -5.82 -2.33 12.95
C GLY A 53 -4.40 -2.67 13.41
N SER A 54 -3.44 -2.70 12.46
CA SER A 54 -2.07 -3.11 12.72
C SER A 54 -1.41 -2.19 13.75
N ARG A 55 -0.75 -2.80 14.73
CA ARG A 55 0.06 -2.17 15.80
C ARG A 55 0.88 -0.95 15.35
N LEU A 56 1.27 -0.87 14.07
CA LEU A 56 2.00 0.24 13.47
C LEU A 56 1.32 1.60 13.63
N LEU A 57 0.00 1.70 13.40
CA LEU A 57 -0.73 2.97 13.61
C LEU A 57 -0.90 3.31 15.09
N ARG A 58 -0.99 2.30 15.96
CA ARG A 58 -0.95 2.49 17.42
C ARG A 58 0.43 2.99 17.88
N LEU A 59 1.52 2.57 17.22
CA LEU A 59 2.87 3.01 17.52
C LEU A 59 3.13 4.44 17.01
N ILE A 60 2.72 4.75 15.77
CA ILE A 60 2.81 6.12 15.22
C ILE A 60 1.98 7.09 16.07
N ARG A 61 0.78 6.71 16.49
CA ARG A 61 -0.06 7.53 17.38
C ARG A 61 0.54 7.70 18.78
N ARG A 62 1.28 6.71 19.29
CA ARG A 62 1.99 6.81 20.58
C ARG A 62 3.22 7.72 20.51
N GLY A 63 3.93 7.75 19.38
CA GLY A 63 5.09 8.63 19.19
C GLY A 63 4.75 10.12 19.11
N TRP A 64 3.50 10.48 18.79
CA TRP A 64 3.01 11.86 18.71
C TRP A 64 2.49 12.41 20.06
N GLN A 65 2.54 11.63 21.14
CA GLN A 65 2.08 12.03 22.48
C GLN A 65 3.23 12.27 23.46
N ILE A 66 4.47 12.40 22.96
CA ILE A 66 5.66 12.77 23.73
C ILE A 66 6.08 14.18 23.31
#